data_AF-A0A2E0QXY5-F1
#
_entry.id   AF-A0A2E0QXY5-F1
#
_cell.length_a   1.000
_cell.length_b   1.000
_cell.length_c   1.000
_cell.angle_alpha   90.00
_cell.angle_beta   90.00
_cell.angle_gamma   90.00
#
_symmetry.space_group_name_H-M   'P 1'
#
loop_
_entity.id
_entity.type
_entity.pdbx_description
1 polymer ?
#
loop_
_entity_poly.entity_id
_entity_poly.type
_entity_poly.pdbx_seq_one_letter_code
_entity_poly.pdbx_strand_id
1 'polypeptide(L)'
;MPAQFWFFLCFPGLPALVIFIYARKLIKARKEAARPFNEMRRHPAHSLIQRADDQWETFTTWLSMTAMVAVLPWLVFTLSEGEAVITPLIFGLITSPICLWRMWVAYRPLPNWWLGIRGEQYVGAELDAIQDADLKVFHDLVVPDLNGEWNIDHVVVTRAGLFVVETKAKRKKQTVDAPCHKLSFDGHKVNFPDGSYEVDSVKQASRQARWLEQKAREWCGGISVPVIPVLTYPGWWVDVTGKGEVQVVNPKQIYRVVKGRRAVLDERSWKIILSQLKTATTVELPLEKKPRHRVEAPRKGERSGRKQNAIEPAGR
;
A
#
# COMPACT_ATOMS: atom_id res chain seq x y z
N MET A 1 -45.50 20.54 -14.69
CA MET A 1 -44.13 20.57 -14.12
C MET A 1 -43.87 19.52 -13.03
N PRO A 2 -44.76 19.20 -12.07
CA PRO A 2 -44.44 18.21 -11.01
C PRO A 2 -44.32 16.75 -11.47
N ALA A 3 -44.78 16.40 -12.68
CA ALA A 3 -44.62 15.05 -13.24
C ALA A 3 -43.16 14.69 -13.61
N GLN A 4 -42.29 15.67 -13.84
CA GLN A 4 -40.87 15.45 -14.18
C GLN A 4 -39.97 15.28 -12.93
N PHE A 5 -40.51 15.59 -11.75
CA PHE A 5 -39.83 15.49 -10.45
C PHE A 5 -39.38 14.07 -10.11
N TRP A 6 -40.30 13.10 -10.25
CA TRP A 6 -40.02 11.68 -9.98
C TRP A 6 -38.93 11.14 -10.90
N PHE A 7 -38.82 11.65 -12.12
CA PHE A 7 -37.85 11.15 -13.09
C PHE A 7 -36.41 11.40 -12.62
N PHE A 8 -36.04 12.61 -12.23
CA PHE A 8 -34.66 12.89 -11.80
C PHE A 8 -34.37 12.53 -10.32
N LEU A 9 -35.39 12.48 -9.46
CA LEU A 9 -35.21 11.97 -8.11
C LEU A 9 -35.00 10.44 -8.11
N CYS A 10 -35.83 9.71 -8.87
CA CYS A 10 -35.83 8.25 -8.90
C CYS A 10 -34.84 7.63 -9.90
N PHE A 11 -34.40 8.31 -10.96
CA PHE A 11 -33.50 7.70 -11.97
C PHE A 11 -32.00 7.96 -11.73
N PRO A 12 -31.52 9.20 -11.49
CA PRO A 12 -30.10 9.44 -11.17
C PRO A 12 -29.79 9.63 -9.66
N GLY A 13 -30.62 10.35 -8.89
CA GLY A 13 -30.25 10.80 -7.54
C GLY A 13 -30.27 9.70 -6.46
N LEU A 14 -31.46 9.15 -6.17
CA LEU A 14 -31.64 8.09 -5.18
C LEU A 14 -30.85 6.82 -5.50
N PRO A 15 -30.87 6.31 -6.75
CA PRO A 15 -30.05 5.15 -7.12
C PRO A 15 -28.56 5.38 -6.91
N ALA A 16 -28.02 6.56 -7.28
CA ALA A 16 -26.60 6.86 -7.07
C ALA A 16 -26.23 6.88 -5.58
N LEU A 17 -27.08 7.46 -4.73
CA LEU A 17 -26.86 7.47 -3.28
C LEU A 17 -26.93 6.06 -2.68
N VAL A 18 -27.92 5.25 -3.08
CA VAL A 18 -28.06 3.86 -2.62
C VAL A 18 -26.89 3.01 -3.09
N ILE A 19 -26.48 3.14 -4.36
CA ILE A 19 -25.30 2.47 -4.91
C ILE A 19 -24.05 2.91 -4.15
N PHE A 20 -23.87 4.20 -3.87
CA PHE A 20 -22.73 4.69 -3.11
C PHE A 20 -22.65 4.09 -1.70
N ILE A 21 -23.76 4.10 -0.95
CA ILE A 21 -23.83 3.52 0.40
C ILE A 21 -23.60 2.00 0.34
N TYR A 22 -24.23 1.32 -0.60
CA TYR A 22 -24.10 -0.13 -0.76
C TYR A 22 -22.68 -0.53 -1.17
N ALA A 23 -22.07 0.19 -2.12
CA ALA A 23 -20.69 -0.01 -2.55
C ALA A 23 -19.73 0.16 -1.37
N ARG A 24 -19.92 1.18 -0.53
CA ARG A 24 -19.11 1.36 0.69
C ARG A 24 -19.27 0.22 1.68
N LYS A 25 -20.51 -0.22 1.92
CA LYS A 25 -20.76 -1.39 2.77
C LYS A 25 -20.08 -2.64 2.22
N LEU A 26 -20.14 -2.87 0.90
CA LEU A 26 -19.48 -4.00 0.26
C LEU A 26 -17.96 -3.92 0.32
N ILE A 27 -17.36 -2.74 0.09
CA ILE A 27 -15.91 -2.54 0.18
C ILE A 27 -15.45 -2.82 1.61
N LYS A 28 -16.15 -2.29 2.61
CA LYS A 28 -15.85 -2.55 4.02
C LYS A 28 -15.98 -4.05 4.35
N ALA A 29 -17.08 -4.68 3.95
CA ALA A 29 -17.29 -6.11 4.15
C ALA A 29 -16.22 -6.96 3.45
N ARG A 30 -15.71 -6.55 2.28
CA ARG A 30 -14.60 -7.23 1.60
C ARG A 30 -13.26 -7.04 2.29
N LYS A 31 -12.99 -5.85 2.85
CA LYS A 31 -11.78 -5.60 3.65
C LYS A 31 -11.78 -6.43 4.94
N GLU A 32 -12.95 -6.60 5.55
CA GLU A 32 -13.18 -7.39 6.77
C GLU A 32 -13.44 -8.88 6.50
N ALA A 33 -13.59 -9.27 5.22
CA ALA A 33 -13.84 -10.66 4.85
C ALA A 33 -12.65 -11.51 5.25
N ALA A 34 -12.96 -12.57 5.98
CA ALA A 34 -11.96 -13.52 6.42
C ALA A 34 -11.24 -14.14 5.23
N ARG A 35 -9.92 -14.22 5.32
CA ARG A 35 -9.06 -14.81 4.29
C ARG A 35 -8.65 -16.22 4.70
N PRO A 36 -8.40 -17.12 3.74
CA PRO A 36 -7.98 -18.50 4.03
C PRO A 36 -6.52 -18.62 4.53
N PHE A 37 -5.81 -17.50 4.66
CA PHE A 37 -4.41 -17.43 5.10
C PHE A 37 -4.26 -16.38 6.21
N ASN A 38 -3.37 -16.66 7.16
CA ASN A 38 -3.10 -15.86 8.36
C ASN A 38 -1.96 -14.84 8.17
N GLU A 39 -1.05 -15.13 7.25
CA GLU A 39 0.10 -14.27 6.96
C GLU A 39 0.29 -14.12 5.46
N MET A 40 0.75 -12.93 5.05
CA MET A 40 1.12 -12.66 3.67
C MET A 40 2.41 -11.84 3.67
N ARG A 41 3.38 -12.25 2.85
CA ARG A 41 4.57 -11.43 2.59
C ARG A 41 4.14 -10.16 1.87
N ARG A 42 4.67 -9.01 2.28
CA ARG A 42 4.46 -7.75 1.57
C ARG A 42 4.99 -7.88 0.15
N HIS A 43 4.16 -7.47 -0.79
CA HIS A 43 4.53 -7.36 -2.18
C HIS A 43 5.22 -6.00 -2.43
N PRO A 44 5.93 -5.82 -3.55
CA PRO A 44 6.45 -4.53 -3.94
C PRO A 44 5.37 -3.44 -3.93
N ALA A 45 5.69 -2.26 -3.40
CA ALA A 45 4.76 -1.13 -3.26
C ALA A 45 3.55 -1.32 -2.34
N HIS A 46 3.53 -2.31 -1.44
CA HIS A 46 2.37 -2.57 -0.59
C HIS A 46 1.87 -1.33 0.17
N SER A 47 2.74 -0.62 0.90
CA SER A 47 2.37 0.60 1.63
C SER A 47 1.94 1.75 0.70
N LEU A 48 2.55 1.86 -0.49
CA LEU A 48 2.20 2.90 -1.46
C LEU A 48 0.84 2.64 -2.12
N ILE A 49 0.52 1.36 -2.39
CA ILE A 49 -0.80 0.92 -2.86
C ILE A 49 -1.87 1.25 -1.81
N GLN A 50 -1.62 0.93 -0.54
CA GLN A 50 -2.55 1.26 0.53
C GLN A 50 -2.83 2.76 0.61
N ARG A 51 -1.78 3.60 0.56
CA ARG A 51 -1.94 5.06 0.50
C ARG A 51 -2.74 5.51 -0.72
N ALA A 52 -2.47 4.93 -1.89
CA ALA A 52 -3.20 5.25 -3.12
C ALA A 52 -4.68 4.84 -3.06
N ASP A 53 -4.99 3.71 -2.46
CA ASP A 53 -6.36 3.25 -2.24
C ASP A 53 -7.11 4.19 -1.26
N ASP A 54 -6.50 4.58 -0.14
CA ASP A 54 -7.10 5.52 0.81
C ASP A 54 -7.36 6.90 0.17
N GLN A 55 -6.45 7.33 -0.69
CA GLN A 55 -6.59 8.57 -1.45
C GLN A 55 -7.64 8.46 -2.56
N TRP A 56 -7.76 7.29 -3.20
CA TRP A 56 -8.81 6.98 -4.16
C TRP A 56 -10.18 6.98 -3.48
N GLU A 57 -10.28 6.44 -2.27
CA GLU A 57 -11.49 6.54 -1.44
C GLU A 57 -11.83 7.99 -1.11
N THR A 58 -10.84 8.81 -0.78
CA THR A 58 -11.03 10.24 -0.55
C THR A 58 -11.53 10.95 -1.82
N PHE A 59 -10.90 10.68 -2.97
CA PHE A 59 -11.31 11.21 -4.27
C PHE A 59 -12.75 10.81 -4.63
N THR A 60 -13.11 9.53 -4.53
CA THR A 60 -14.46 9.03 -4.81
C THR A 60 -15.50 9.57 -3.84
N THR A 61 -15.11 9.88 -2.59
CA THR A 61 -15.96 10.61 -1.63
C THR A 61 -16.32 11.99 -2.18
N TRP A 62 -15.32 12.78 -2.57
CA TRP A 62 -15.54 14.15 -3.07
C TRP A 62 -16.26 14.18 -4.42
N LEU A 63 -15.99 13.20 -5.30
CA LEU A 63 -16.74 13.02 -6.54
C LEU A 63 -18.23 12.78 -6.26
N SER A 64 -18.54 11.91 -5.29
CA SER A 64 -19.93 11.61 -4.90
C SER A 64 -20.61 12.82 -4.25
N MET A 65 -19.90 13.56 -3.40
CA MET A 65 -20.41 14.81 -2.80
C MET A 65 -20.68 15.88 -3.86
N THR A 66 -19.82 15.98 -4.88
CA THR A 66 -20.03 16.92 -6.01
C THR A 66 -21.30 16.58 -6.78
N ALA A 67 -21.56 15.28 -7.02
CA ALA A 67 -22.81 14.84 -7.64
C ALA A 67 -24.04 15.15 -6.76
N MET A 68 -23.94 14.96 -5.44
CA MET A 68 -25.03 15.30 -4.50
C MET A 68 -25.32 16.81 -4.47
N VAL A 69 -24.28 17.64 -4.45
CA VAL A 69 -24.40 19.10 -4.49
C VAL A 69 -25.05 19.59 -5.80
N ALA A 70 -24.95 18.84 -6.90
CA ALA A 70 -25.68 19.18 -8.13
C ALA A 70 -27.18 18.83 -8.05
N VAL A 71 -27.55 17.78 -7.31
CA VAL A 71 -28.93 17.27 -7.22
C VAL A 71 -29.75 18.01 -6.16
N LEU A 72 -29.19 18.30 -4.99
CA LEU A 72 -29.93 18.88 -3.85
C LEU A 72 -30.48 20.29 -4.12
N PRO A 73 -29.74 21.25 -4.71
CA PRO A 73 -30.26 22.58 -5.03
C PRO A 73 -31.36 22.53 -6.08
N TRP A 74 -31.21 21.66 -7.08
CA TRP A 74 -32.24 21.41 -8.08
C TRP A 74 -33.51 20.86 -7.42
N LEU A 75 -33.37 19.92 -6.48
CA LEU A 75 -34.48 19.38 -5.71
C LEU A 75 -35.23 20.46 -4.92
N VAL A 76 -34.51 21.31 -4.17
CA VAL A 76 -35.09 22.43 -3.40
C VAL A 76 -35.82 23.42 -4.30
N PHE A 77 -35.24 23.77 -5.45
CA PHE A 77 -35.89 24.63 -6.45
C PHE A 77 -37.20 24.02 -6.96
N THR A 78 -37.21 22.72 -7.26
CA THR A 78 -38.44 22.05 -7.74
C THR A 78 -39.53 21.91 -6.66
N LEU A 79 -39.16 21.63 -5.41
CA LEU A 79 -40.11 21.48 -4.29
C LEU A 79 -40.71 22.81 -3.84
N SER A 80 -40.01 23.91 -4.07
CA SER A 80 -40.52 25.26 -3.80
C SER A 80 -41.37 25.82 -4.94
N GLU A 81 -41.72 25.00 -5.95
CA GLU A 81 -42.42 25.45 -7.16
C GLU A 81 -41.73 26.64 -7.88
N GLY A 82 -40.42 26.82 -7.65
CA GLY A 82 -39.64 27.94 -8.15
C GLY A 82 -39.63 29.19 -7.28
N GLU A 83 -40.27 29.20 -6.11
CA GLU A 83 -40.29 30.35 -5.20
C GLU A 83 -38.94 30.58 -4.49
N ALA A 84 -38.19 29.51 -4.22
CA ALA A 84 -36.91 29.60 -3.50
C ALA A 84 -35.71 29.48 -4.44
N VAL A 85 -35.51 30.45 -5.34
CA VAL A 85 -34.38 30.43 -6.32
C VAL A 85 -33.04 30.80 -5.68
N ILE A 86 -33.04 31.77 -4.77
CA ILE A 86 -31.82 32.38 -4.23
C ILE A 86 -31.05 31.39 -3.34
N THR A 87 -31.74 30.68 -2.45
CA THR A 87 -31.14 29.72 -1.50
C THR A 87 -30.35 28.58 -2.18
N PRO A 88 -30.93 27.79 -3.11
CA PRO A 88 -30.19 26.74 -3.81
C PRO A 88 -29.06 27.31 -4.68
N LEU A 89 -29.24 28.50 -5.24
CA LEU A 89 -28.21 29.16 -6.05
C LEU A 89 -26.99 29.56 -5.20
N ILE A 90 -27.20 30.20 -4.04
CA ILE A 90 -26.12 30.54 -3.10
C ILE A 90 -25.43 29.27 -2.60
N PHE A 91 -26.22 28.26 -2.19
CA PHE A 91 -25.67 26.99 -1.72
C PHE A 91 -24.81 26.31 -2.78
N GLY A 92 -25.30 26.20 -4.01
CA GLY A 92 -24.56 25.62 -5.14
C GLY A 92 -23.29 26.41 -5.47
N LEU A 93 -23.36 27.75 -5.47
CA LEU A 93 -22.23 28.63 -5.76
C LEU A 93 -21.11 28.51 -4.73
N ILE A 94 -21.43 28.28 -3.46
CA ILE A 94 -20.44 28.12 -2.39
C ILE A 94 -19.90 26.69 -2.34
N THR A 95 -20.77 25.68 -2.39
CA THR A 95 -20.37 24.29 -2.14
C THR A 95 -19.72 23.62 -3.34
N SER A 96 -20.10 23.99 -4.56
CA SER A 96 -19.54 23.37 -5.78
C SER A 96 -18.04 23.64 -5.95
N PRO A 97 -17.53 24.90 -5.83
CA PRO A 97 -16.10 25.16 -5.93
C PRO A 97 -15.29 24.45 -4.85
N ILE A 98 -15.81 24.37 -3.62
CA ILE A 98 -15.15 23.67 -2.50
C ILE A 98 -15.03 22.17 -2.82
N CYS A 99 -16.13 21.53 -3.25
CA CYS A 99 -16.12 20.11 -3.58
C CYS A 99 -15.21 19.80 -4.77
N LEU A 100 -15.27 20.62 -5.83
CA LEU A 100 -14.41 20.49 -7.01
C LEU A 100 -12.92 20.67 -6.65
N TRP A 101 -12.59 21.66 -5.84
CA TRP A 101 -11.22 21.88 -5.39
C TRP A 101 -10.72 20.72 -4.52
N ARG A 102 -11.53 20.22 -3.58
CA ARG A 102 -11.18 19.08 -2.73
C ARG A 102 -11.02 17.80 -3.54
N MET A 103 -11.89 17.55 -4.51
CA MET A 103 -11.77 16.47 -5.48
C MET A 103 -10.47 16.59 -6.29
N TRP A 104 -10.14 17.78 -6.78
CA TRP A 104 -8.90 18.04 -7.53
C TRP A 104 -7.63 17.80 -6.68
N VAL A 105 -7.61 18.34 -5.46
CA VAL A 105 -6.52 18.11 -4.50
C VAL A 105 -6.39 16.62 -4.17
N ALA A 106 -7.52 15.89 -4.12
CA ALA A 106 -7.50 14.46 -3.89
C ALA A 106 -6.97 13.66 -5.09
N TYR A 107 -7.27 14.11 -6.32
CA TYR A 107 -6.88 13.46 -7.56
C TYR A 107 -5.42 13.72 -7.97
N ARG A 108 -4.93 14.96 -7.79
CA ARG A 108 -3.63 15.40 -8.31
C ARG A 108 -2.42 14.50 -7.98
N PRO A 109 -2.28 13.84 -6.80
CA PRO A 109 -1.12 13.00 -6.52
C PRO A 109 -1.21 11.60 -7.14
N LEU A 110 -2.43 11.10 -7.42
CA LEU A 110 -2.67 9.70 -7.83
C LEU A 110 -1.85 9.28 -9.05
N PRO A 111 -1.77 10.05 -10.16
CA PRO A 111 -0.98 9.63 -11.31
C PRO A 111 0.50 9.42 -11.01
N ASN A 112 1.06 10.20 -10.07
CA ASN A 112 2.46 10.06 -9.64
C ASN A 112 2.63 8.86 -8.72
N TRP A 113 1.68 8.59 -7.82
CA TRP A 113 1.71 7.40 -6.97
C TRP A 113 1.59 6.13 -7.79
N TRP A 114 0.68 6.07 -8.78
CA TRP A 114 0.59 4.94 -9.70
C TRP A 114 1.86 4.71 -10.51
N LEU A 115 2.58 5.77 -10.87
CA LEU A 115 3.89 5.65 -11.51
C LEU A 115 4.93 5.05 -10.55
N GLY A 116 4.95 5.51 -9.29
CA GLY A 116 5.79 4.95 -8.23
C GLY A 116 5.52 3.46 -8.01
N ILE A 117 4.26 3.09 -7.81
CA ILE A 117 3.80 1.70 -7.63
C ILE A 117 4.29 0.81 -8.77
N ARG A 118 4.09 1.23 -10.03
CA ARG A 118 4.54 0.46 -11.20
C ARG A 118 6.06 0.34 -11.26
N GLY A 119 6.77 1.39 -10.86
CA GLY A 119 8.23 1.37 -10.79
C GLY A 119 8.74 0.35 -9.77
N GLU A 120 8.22 0.40 -8.55
CA GLU A 120 8.55 -0.55 -7.48
C GLU A 120 8.14 -1.99 -7.84
N GLN A 121 6.97 -2.19 -8.45
CA GLN A 121 6.55 -3.51 -8.95
C GLN A 121 7.47 -4.04 -10.05
N TYR A 122 7.89 -3.17 -10.98
CA TYR A 122 8.84 -3.56 -12.03
C TYR A 122 10.19 -3.96 -11.43
N VAL A 123 10.74 -3.15 -10.50
CA VAL A 123 12.00 -3.46 -9.83
C VAL A 123 11.87 -4.73 -8.99
N GLY A 124 10.79 -4.86 -8.22
CA GLY A 124 10.50 -6.04 -7.42
C GLY A 124 10.46 -7.32 -8.26
N ALA A 125 9.80 -7.28 -9.42
CA ALA A 125 9.76 -8.42 -10.34
C ALA A 125 11.14 -8.78 -10.90
N GLU A 126 11.98 -7.79 -11.26
CA GLU A 126 13.36 -8.03 -11.70
C GLU A 126 14.23 -8.61 -10.58
N LEU A 127 14.01 -8.20 -9.33
CA LEU A 127 14.70 -8.76 -8.16
C LEU A 127 14.25 -10.19 -7.83
N ASP A 128 12.94 -10.46 -7.88
CA ASP A 128 12.36 -11.78 -7.63
C ASP A 128 12.72 -12.81 -8.71
N ALA A 129 12.99 -12.35 -9.93
CA ALA A 129 13.48 -13.18 -11.02
C ALA A 129 14.91 -13.71 -10.78
N ILE A 130 15.65 -13.14 -9.84
CA ILE A 130 17.02 -13.57 -9.53
C ILE A 130 16.98 -14.91 -8.78
N GLN A 131 17.35 -15.98 -9.48
CA GLN A 131 17.48 -17.31 -8.90
C GLN A 131 18.91 -17.53 -8.39
N ASP A 132 19.10 -17.35 -7.09
CA ASP A 132 20.34 -17.67 -6.39
C ASP A 132 19.98 -18.25 -5.01
N ALA A 133 20.57 -19.40 -4.66
CA ALA A 133 20.29 -20.10 -3.41
C ALA A 133 20.58 -19.22 -2.20
N ASP A 134 21.61 -18.39 -2.35
CA ASP A 134 22.20 -17.52 -1.37
C ASP A 134 21.70 -16.06 -1.54
N LEU A 135 20.50 -15.89 -2.11
CA LEU A 135 19.86 -14.59 -2.26
C LEU A 135 18.39 -14.66 -1.83
N LYS A 136 17.97 -13.70 -1.02
CA LYS A 136 16.56 -13.49 -0.65
C LYS A 136 16.20 -12.03 -0.78
N VAL A 137 15.01 -11.78 -1.31
CA VAL A 137 14.46 -10.43 -1.49
C VAL A 137 13.28 -10.25 -0.55
N PHE A 138 13.24 -9.09 0.09
CA PHE A 138 12.13 -8.63 0.92
C PHE A 138 11.68 -7.26 0.40
N HIS A 139 10.37 -7.01 0.37
CA HIS A 139 9.81 -5.78 -0.15
C HIS A 139 9.05 -5.02 0.94
N ASP A 140 9.00 -3.70 0.78
CA ASP A 140 8.22 -2.78 1.59
C ASP A 140 8.44 -2.97 3.10
N LEU A 141 9.71 -2.94 3.50
CA LEU A 141 10.11 -3.08 4.89
C LEU A 141 9.69 -1.85 5.68
N VAL A 142 8.75 -2.03 6.63
CA VAL A 142 8.27 -0.95 7.48
C VAL A 142 9.20 -0.71 8.64
N VAL A 143 9.48 0.57 8.84
CA VAL A 143 10.33 1.09 9.89
C VAL A 143 9.52 2.03 10.77
N PRO A 144 9.33 1.69 12.06
CA PRO A 144 8.79 2.60 13.04
C PRO A 144 9.75 3.78 13.28
N ASP A 145 9.20 4.99 13.34
CA ASP A 145 9.90 6.23 13.65
C ASP A 145 9.08 7.07 14.64
N LEU A 146 9.71 8.07 15.26
CA LEU A 146 9.08 8.94 16.26
C LEU A 146 7.87 9.72 15.69
N ASN A 147 7.90 10.00 14.39
CA ASN A 147 6.89 10.81 13.69
C ASN A 147 5.94 9.96 12.81
N GLY A 148 5.92 8.64 12.99
CA GLY A 148 5.10 7.72 12.20
C GLY A 148 5.92 6.55 11.66
N GLU A 149 5.62 6.11 10.44
CA GLU A 149 6.30 4.98 9.80
C GLU A 149 6.83 5.38 8.43
N TRP A 150 8.04 4.92 8.11
CA TRP A 150 8.62 4.99 6.77
C TRP A 150 8.99 3.60 6.28
N ASN A 151 9.22 3.45 4.97
CA ASN A 151 9.49 2.16 4.36
C ASN A 151 10.80 2.15 3.56
N ILE A 152 11.38 0.96 3.44
CA ILE A 152 12.43 0.64 2.47
C ILE A 152 11.80 -0.18 1.36
N ASP A 153 11.88 0.30 0.12
CA ASP A 153 11.21 -0.33 -1.03
C ASP A 153 11.60 -1.80 -1.15
N HIS A 154 12.91 -2.10 -1.22
CA HIS A 154 13.39 -3.49 -1.24
C HIS A 154 14.69 -3.67 -0.46
N VAL A 155 14.83 -4.84 0.15
CA VAL A 155 16.06 -5.32 0.80
C VAL A 155 16.46 -6.65 0.18
N VAL A 156 17.65 -6.70 -0.40
CA VAL A 156 18.26 -7.94 -0.90
C VAL A 156 19.28 -8.42 0.13
N VAL A 157 19.20 -9.69 0.50
CA VAL A 157 20.06 -10.34 1.49
C VAL A 157 20.90 -11.39 0.81
N THR A 158 22.22 -11.30 0.93
CA THR A 158 23.15 -12.35 0.48
C THR A 158 24.22 -12.65 1.53
N ARG A 159 25.06 -13.66 1.28
CA ARG A 159 26.30 -13.90 2.04
C ARG A 159 27.23 -12.70 2.14
N ALA A 160 27.20 -11.82 1.13
CA ALA A 160 28.12 -10.70 1.04
C ALA A 160 27.65 -9.48 1.85
N GLY A 161 26.39 -9.45 2.27
CA GLY A 161 25.79 -8.33 2.97
C GLY A 161 24.33 -8.09 2.60
N LEU A 162 23.85 -6.91 2.98
CA LEU A 162 22.52 -6.42 2.66
C LEU A 162 22.61 -5.33 1.59
N PHE A 163 21.61 -5.25 0.74
CA PHE A 163 21.48 -4.20 -0.27
C PHE A 163 20.13 -3.54 -0.09
N VAL A 164 20.14 -2.24 0.20
CA VAL A 164 18.93 -1.43 0.26
C VAL A 164 18.70 -0.87 -1.13
N VAL A 165 17.61 -1.28 -1.78
CA VAL A 165 17.26 -0.83 -3.13
C VAL A 165 16.12 0.17 -3.01
N GLU A 166 16.42 1.45 -3.25
CA GLU A 166 15.45 2.53 -3.37
C GLU A 166 15.07 2.71 -4.84
N THR A 167 13.76 2.78 -5.12
CA THR A 167 13.22 2.86 -6.49
C THR A 167 12.67 4.24 -6.78
N LYS A 168 13.17 4.89 -7.83
CA LYS A 168 12.67 6.20 -8.29
C LYS A 168 12.14 6.12 -9.72
N ALA A 169 10.82 5.97 -9.85
CA ALA A 169 10.13 6.06 -11.12
C ALA A 169 9.93 7.52 -11.55
N LYS A 170 10.54 7.91 -12.68
CA LYS A 170 10.43 9.28 -13.23
C LYS A 170 9.98 9.22 -14.68
N ARG A 171 9.03 10.08 -15.05
CA ARG A 171 8.62 10.25 -16.46
C ARG A 171 9.75 10.93 -17.23
N LYS A 172 9.97 10.46 -18.45
CA LYS A 172 10.86 11.14 -19.40
C LYS A 172 10.12 12.34 -19.95
N LYS A 173 10.69 13.53 -19.81
CA LYS A 173 10.23 14.70 -20.55
C LYS A 173 10.85 14.67 -21.93
N GLN A 174 10.10 15.10 -22.94
CA GLN A 174 10.68 15.30 -24.27
C GLN A 174 11.69 16.45 -24.18
N THR A 175 12.92 16.17 -24.59
CA THR A 175 14.00 17.15 -24.71
C THR A 175 14.36 17.24 -26.19
N VAL A 176 14.53 18.45 -26.71
CA VAL A 176 14.88 18.69 -28.13
C VAL A 176 16.32 18.26 -28.42
N ASP A 177 17.24 18.45 -27.46
CA ASP A 177 18.68 18.43 -27.72
C ASP A 177 19.48 17.33 -27.00
N ALA A 178 18.84 16.45 -26.22
CA ALA A 178 19.52 15.41 -25.44
C ALA A 178 18.86 14.04 -25.59
N PRO A 179 19.62 12.92 -25.51
CA PRO A 179 19.03 11.59 -25.47
C PRO A 179 18.12 11.50 -24.24
N CYS A 180 16.81 11.53 -24.49
CA CYS A 180 15.74 11.67 -23.49
C CYS A 180 15.65 10.51 -22.47
N HIS A 181 16.61 9.59 -22.46
CA HIS A 181 16.62 8.36 -21.68
C HIS A 181 17.89 8.15 -20.85
N LYS A 182 18.82 9.10 -20.80
CA LYS A 182 20.11 8.98 -20.09
C LYS A 182 20.18 9.89 -18.86
N LEU A 183 20.51 9.34 -17.69
CA LEU A 183 20.83 10.07 -16.46
C LEU A 183 22.34 10.08 -16.26
N SER A 184 22.89 11.14 -15.66
CA SER A 184 24.28 11.16 -15.21
C SER A 184 24.37 11.23 -13.69
N PHE A 185 25.24 10.43 -13.09
CA PHE A 185 25.49 10.41 -11.66
C PHE A 185 26.96 10.75 -11.37
N ASP A 186 27.18 11.84 -10.64
CA ASP A 186 28.52 12.38 -10.34
C ASP A 186 29.08 11.90 -8.98
N GLY A 187 28.40 10.97 -8.31
CA GLY A 187 28.74 10.51 -6.96
C GLY A 187 27.91 11.16 -5.85
N HIS A 188 27.28 12.32 -6.11
CA HIS A 188 26.54 13.08 -5.10
C HIS A 188 25.11 13.43 -5.54
N LYS A 189 24.89 13.65 -6.84
CA LYS A 189 23.60 14.00 -7.42
C LYS A 189 23.35 13.27 -8.72
N VAL A 190 22.07 13.07 -9.02
CA VAL A 190 21.59 12.53 -10.30
C VAL A 190 21.12 13.70 -11.15
N ASN A 191 21.72 13.91 -12.33
CA ASN A 191 21.32 14.94 -13.28
C ASN A 191 20.45 14.33 -14.39
N PHE A 192 19.39 15.05 -14.74
CA PHE A 192 18.42 14.67 -15.77
C PHE A 192 18.70 15.40 -17.09
N PRO A 193 18.26 14.87 -18.24
CA PRO A 193 18.41 15.52 -19.55
C PRO A 193 17.79 16.91 -19.65
N ASP A 194 16.79 17.21 -18.82
CA ASP A 194 16.08 18.50 -18.82
C ASP A 194 16.79 19.59 -17.99
N GLY A 195 18.02 19.32 -17.55
CA GLY A 195 18.83 20.22 -16.72
C GLY A 195 18.47 20.20 -15.23
N SER A 196 17.42 19.48 -14.83
CA SER A 196 17.10 19.28 -13.42
C SER A 196 18.06 18.28 -12.76
N TYR A 197 18.17 18.34 -11.44
CA TYR A 197 19.00 17.41 -10.67
C TYR A 197 18.33 17.01 -9.35
N GLU A 198 18.76 15.88 -8.80
CA GLU A 198 18.22 15.33 -7.55
C GLU A 198 19.34 14.85 -6.62
N VAL A 199 19.33 15.37 -5.39
CA VAL A 199 20.27 15.01 -4.31
C VAL A 199 19.55 14.18 -3.23
N ASP A 200 18.27 14.47 -3.00
CA ASP A 200 17.55 13.91 -1.86
C ASP A 200 17.34 12.40 -1.97
N SER A 201 17.15 11.88 -3.19
CA SER A 201 17.10 10.43 -3.46
C SER A 201 18.40 9.72 -3.04
N VAL A 202 19.55 10.31 -3.34
CA VAL A 202 20.87 9.76 -2.96
C VAL A 202 20.99 9.77 -1.44
N LYS A 203 20.68 10.91 -0.80
CA LYS A 203 20.69 11.02 0.67
C LYS A 203 19.71 10.05 1.33
N GLN A 204 18.53 9.83 0.74
CA GLN A 204 17.52 8.90 1.25
C GLN A 204 18.07 7.47 1.24
N ALA A 205 18.60 6.99 0.11
CA ALA A 205 19.19 5.66 0.00
C ALA A 205 20.32 5.46 1.03
N SER A 206 21.24 6.42 1.17
CA SER A 206 22.31 6.38 2.20
C SER A 206 21.76 6.34 3.64
N ARG A 207 20.68 7.09 3.94
CA ARG A 207 20.07 7.06 5.29
C ARG A 207 19.43 5.71 5.58
N GLN A 208 18.69 5.15 4.62
CA GLN A 208 18.04 3.84 4.78
C GLN A 208 19.07 2.72 4.96
N ALA A 209 20.17 2.74 4.19
CA ALA A 209 21.26 1.78 4.34
C ALA A 209 21.93 1.86 5.71
N ARG A 210 22.26 3.07 6.19
CA ARG A 210 22.83 3.27 7.53
C ARG A 210 21.90 2.82 8.66
N TRP A 211 20.60 3.09 8.52
CA TRP A 211 19.62 2.60 9.49
C TRP A 211 19.58 1.07 9.52
N LEU A 212 19.55 0.42 8.35
CA LEU A 212 19.53 -1.05 8.28
C LEU A 212 20.85 -1.66 8.75
N GLU A 213 21.98 -1.00 8.53
CA GLU A 213 23.28 -1.42 9.06
C GLU A 213 23.29 -1.43 10.58
N GLN A 214 22.79 -0.36 11.21
CA GLN A 214 22.65 -0.29 12.65
C GLN A 214 21.72 -1.40 13.17
N LYS A 215 20.58 -1.62 12.52
CA LYS A 215 19.64 -2.69 12.91
C LYS A 215 20.19 -4.10 12.71
N ALA A 216 20.86 -4.36 11.61
CA ALA A 216 21.49 -5.65 11.37
C ALA A 216 22.58 -5.94 12.41
N ARG A 217 23.34 -4.90 12.80
CA ARG A 217 24.32 -4.99 13.89
C ARG A 217 23.67 -5.31 15.23
N GLU A 218 22.55 -4.65 15.56
CA GLU A 218 21.77 -4.94 16.77
C GLU A 218 21.27 -6.40 16.77
N TRP A 219 20.69 -6.87 15.67
CA TRP A 219 20.19 -8.25 15.56
C TRP A 219 21.29 -9.31 15.67
N CYS A 220 22.49 -9.00 15.18
CA CYS A 220 23.63 -9.92 15.18
C CYS A 220 24.54 -9.76 16.43
N GLY A 221 24.06 -9.11 17.50
CA GLY A 221 24.81 -9.01 18.75
C GLY A 221 26.08 -8.15 18.65
N GLY A 222 26.08 -7.13 17.79
CA GLY A 222 27.17 -6.17 17.65
C GLY A 222 28.10 -6.40 16.46
N ILE A 223 27.94 -7.51 15.73
CA ILE A 223 28.71 -7.83 14.52
C ILE A 223 28.37 -6.86 13.39
N SER A 224 29.38 -6.28 12.74
CA SER A 224 29.18 -5.39 11.60
C SER A 224 28.70 -6.16 10.38
N VAL A 225 27.59 -5.72 9.79
CA VAL A 225 26.99 -6.30 8.59
C VAL A 225 27.07 -5.25 7.48
N PRO A 226 27.78 -5.51 6.37
CA PRO A 226 27.87 -4.53 5.30
C PRO A 226 26.50 -4.31 4.65
N VAL A 227 26.07 -3.05 4.60
CA VAL A 227 24.83 -2.63 3.92
C VAL A 227 25.15 -1.64 2.82
N ILE A 228 24.74 -1.96 1.60
CA ILE A 228 25.07 -1.19 0.40
C ILE A 228 23.81 -0.47 -0.09
N PRO A 229 23.81 0.87 -0.14
CA PRO A 229 22.72 1.62 -0.74
C PRO A 229 22.77 1.51 -2.27
N VAL A 230 21.65 1.13 -2.85
CA VAL A 230 21.41 1.03 -4.30
C VAL A 230 20.23 1.92 -4.64
N LEU A 231 20.43 2.84 -5.57
CA LEU A 231 19.38 3.70 -6.08
C LEU A 231 19.10 3.32 -7.54
N THR A 232 17.84 3.04 -7.86
CA THR A 232 17.49 2.58 -9.20
C THR A 232 16.40 3.40 -9.87
N TYR A 233 16.57 3.58 -11.18
CA TYR A 233 15.67 4.35 -12.04
C TYR A 233 15.13 3.44 -13.16
N PRO A 234 13.96 2.80 -12.98
CA PRO A 234 13.40 1.92 -14.01
C PRO A 234 13.15 2.68 -15.32
N GLY A 235 13.60 2.08 -16.42
CA GLY A 235 13.47 2.66 -17.76
C GLY A 235 14.50 3.73 -18.13
N TRP A 236 15.46 4.06 -17.24
CA TRP A 236 16.53 5.01 -17.51
C TRP A 236 17.87 4.33 -17.70
N TRP A 237 18.67 4.82 -18.65
CA TRP A 237 20.10 4.49 -18.72
C TRP A 237 20.85 5.37 -17.72
N VAL A 238 21.72 4.80 -16.90
CA VAL A 238 22.51 5.54 -15.91
C VAL A 238 23.96 5.56 -16.36
N ASP A 239 24.54 6.75 -16.47
CA ASP A 239 25.95 6.97 -16.72
C ASP A 239 26.63 7.47 -15.46
N VAL A 240 27.53 6.66 -14.93
CA VAL A 240 28.20 6.93 -13.66
C VAL A 240 29.54 7.61 -13.97
N THR A 241 29.59 8.91 -13.74
CA THR A 241 30.78 9.74 -13.99
C THR A 241 31.64 9.94 -12.74
N GLY A 242 31.10 9.65 -11.55
CA GLY A 242 31.81 9.76 -10.28
C GLY A 242 31.61 8.55 -9.35
N LYS A 243 32.41 8.48 -8.29
CA LYS A 243 32.28 7.47 -7.23
C LYS A 243 31.58 8.09 -6.02
N GLY A 244 30.53 7.42 -5.54
CA GLY A 244 29.79 7.81 -4.34
C GLY A 244 29.51 6.61 -3.44
N GLU A 245 28.95 6.88 -2.26
CA GLU A 245 28.48 5.86 -1.31
C GLU A 245 27.36 5.00 -1.93
N VAL A 246 26.45 5.64 -2.68
CA VAL A 246 25.29 5.01 -3.31
C VAL A 246 25.63 4.48 -4.69
N GLN A 247 25.25 3.23 -4.96
CA GLN A 247 25.32 2.62 -6.27
C GLN A 247 24.08 2.99 -7.09
N VAL A 248 24.22 3.89 -8.06
CA VAL A 248 23.11 4.25 -8.95
C VAL A 248 23.15 3.37 -10.19
N VAL A 249 22.12 2.54 -10.38
CA VAL A 249 22.09 1.54 -11.47
C VAL A 249 20.70 1.39 -12.09
N ASN A 250 20.66 0.89 -13.32
CA ASN A 250 19.42 0.40 -13.91
C ASN A 250 18.98 -0.90 -13.19
N PRO A 251 17.68 -1.20 -13.05
CA PRO A 251 17.22 -2.40 -12.34
C PRO A 251 17.86 -3.70 -12.85
N LYS A 252 18.05 -3.82 -14.17
CA LYS A 252 18.67 -4.99 -14.80
C LYS A 252 20.14 -5.21 -14.42
N GLN A 253 20.80 -4.18 -13.88
CA GLN A 253 22.19 -4.23 -13.46
C GLN A 253 22.35 -4.54 -11.96
N ILE A 254 21.26 -4.57 -11.18
CA ILE A 254 21.33 -4.81 -9.73
C ILE A 254 21.99 -6.15 -9.41
N TYR A 255 21.65 -7.22 -10.15
CA TYR A 255 22.27 -8.53 -9.93
C TYR A 255 23.81 -8.50 -10.04
N ARG A 256 24.36 -7.70 -10.97
CA ARG A 256 25.82 -7.54 -11.12
C ARG A 256 26.45 -6.87 -9.91
N VAL A 257 25.76 -5.90 -9.30
CA VAL A 257 26.21 -5.23 -8.06
C VAL A 257 26.20 -6.20 -6.89
N VAL A 258 25.21 -7.09 -6.84
CA VAL A 258 25.04 -8.07 -5.77
C VAL A 258 26.06 -9.22 -5.85
N LYS A 259 26.23 -9.82 -7.03
CA LYS A 259 27.11 -10.99 -7.24
C LYS A 259 28.60 -10.70 -7.10
N GLY A 260 29.03 -9.48 -7.41
CA GLY A 260 30.46 -9.12 -7.47
C GLY A 260 31.17 -9.05 -6.12
N ARG A 261 30.54 -9.47 -5.01
CA ARG A 261 31.05 -9.26 -3.65
C ARG A 261 31.36 -10.58 -2.95
N ARG A 262 32.46 -10.57 -2.19
CA ARG A 262 32.90 -11.73 -1.39
C ARG A 262 31.94 -11.96 -0.23
N ALA A 263 31.68 -13.22 0.10
CA ALA A 263 30.95 -13.60 1.30
C ALA A 263 31.65 -13.10 2.57
N VAL A 264 30.90 -12.40 3.44
CA VAL A 264 31.38 -11.85 4.72
C VAL A 264 30.52 -12.37 5.89
N LEU A 265 29.25 -12.69 5.65
CA LEU A 265 28.31 -13.16 6.67
C LEU A 265 28.43 -14.67 6.88
N ASP A 266 28.50 -15.06 8.15
CA ASP A 266 28.35 -16.44 8.58
C ASP A 266 26.88 -16.89 8.50
N GLU A 267 26.68 -18.20 8.50
CA GLU A 267 25.34 -18.81 8.37
C GLU A 267 24.37 -18.36 9.46
N ARG A 268 24.87 -18.18 10.69
CA ARG A 268 24.04 -17.83 11.84
C ARG A 268 23.52 -16.40 11.71
N SER A 269 24.40 -15.42 11.49
CA SER A 269 23.99 -14.03 11.32
C SER A 269 23.04 -13.87 10.14
N TRP A 270 23.30 -14.60 9.05
CA TRP A 270 22.39 -14.58 7.92
C TRP A 270 20.98 -15.09 8.29
N LYS A 271 20.85 -16.26 8.90
CA LYS A 271 19.53 -16.78 9.30
C LYS A 271 18.78 -15.85 10.24
N ILE A 272 19.50 -15.21 11.17
CA ILE A 272 18.91 -14.21 12.08
C ILE A 272 18.34 -13.04 11.28
N ILE A 273 19.12 -12.46 10.36
CA ILE A 273 18.66 -11.35 9.52
C ILE A 273 17.46 -11.75 8.67
N LEU A 274 17.47 -12.94 8.06
CA LEU A 274 16.33 -13.44 7.28
C LEU A 274 15.07 -13.55 8.14
N SER A 275 15.20 -14.05 9.37
CA SER A 275 14.06 -14.18 10.28
C SER A 275 13.50 -12.81 10.66
N GLN A 276 14.36 -11.85 11.01
CA GLN A 276 13.92 -10.50 11.40
C GLN A 276 13.25 -9.76 10.25
N LEU A 277 13.84 -9.83 9.05
CA LEU A 277 13.26 -9.22 7.85
C LEU A 277 11.95 -9.91 7.44
N LYS A 278 11.85 -11.24 7.57
CA LYS A 278 10.60 -11.96 7.32
C LYS A 278 9.48 -11.41 8.21
N THR A 279 9.73 -11.29 9.52
CA THR A 279 8.74 -10.74 10.46
C THR A 279 8.35 -9.31 10.09
N ALA A 280 9.33 -8.43 9.84
CA ALA A 280 9.10 -7.03 9.54
C ALA A 280 8.44 -6.76 8.16
N THR A 281 8.48 -7.74 7.25
CA THR A 281 7.86 -7.66 5.91
C THR A 281 6.64 -8.56 5.75
N THR A 282 6.07 -9.04 6.84
CA THR A 282 4.84 -9.86 6.82
C THR A 282 3.66 -9.04 7.32
N VAL A 283 2.52 -9.19 6.67
CA VAL A 283 1.23 -8.63 7.12
C VAL A 283 0.46 -9.73 7.81
N GLU A 284 0.10 -9.51 9.07
CA GLU A 284 -0.84 -10.37 9.79
C GLU A 284 -2.27 -10.10 9.31
N LEU A 285 -2.99 -11.16 9.01
CA LEU A 285 -4.36 -11.10 8.51
C LEU A 285 -5.30 -11.75 9.53
N PRO A 286 -6.32 -11.03 10.02
CA PRO A 286 -7.27 -11.58 10.97
C PRO A 286 -7.92 -12.86 10.44
N LEU A 287 -7.88 -13.93 11.24
CA LEU A 287 -8.52 -15.20 10.91
C LEU A 287 -10.04 -15.06 10.83
N GLU A 288 -10.64 -15.95 10.05
CA GLU A 288 -12.08 -16.23 10.10
C GLU A 288 -12.49 -16.50 11.55
N LYS A 289 -13.38 -15.67 12.10
CA LYS A 289 -14.12 -16.07 13.30
C LYS A 289 -14.91 -17.31 12.90
N LYS A 290 -14.41 -18.50 13.28
CA LYS A 290 -15.16 -19.76 13.15
C LYS A 290 -16.62 -19.49 13.50
N PRO A 291 -17.60 -19.84 12.65
CA PRO A 291 -18.99 -19.73 13.05
C PRO A 291 -19.10 -20.49 14.37
N ARG A 292 -19.59 -19.82 15.43
CA ARG A 292 -19.91 -20.51 16.68
C ARG A 292 -20.75 -21.69 16.27
N HIS A 293 -20.25 -22.92 16.44
CA HIS A 293 -21.05 -24.11 16.23
C HIS A 293 -22.36 -23.85 16.95
N ARG A 294 -23.44 -23.75 16.19
CA ARG A 294 -24.79 -23.76 16.73
C ARG A 294 -24.84 -25.09 17.47
N VAL A 295 -24.73 -25.04 18.80
CA VAL A 295 -24.91 -26.19 19.67
C VAL A 295 -26.27 -26.75 19.29
N GLU A 296 -26.27 -27.86 18.57
CA GLU A 296 -27.50 -28.57 18.24
C GLU A 296 -28.12 -28.94 19.59
N ALA A 297 -29.27 -28.33 19.89
CA ALA A 297 -30.02 -28.68 21.08
C ALA A 297 -30.32 -30.18 21.03
N PRO A 298 -30.09 -30.93 22.12
CA PRO A 298 -30.28 -32.37 22.10
C PRO A 298 -31.76 -32.66 21.83
N ARG A 299 -32.04 -33.38 20.74
CA ARG A 299 -33.35 -34.01 20.51
C ARG A 299 -33.58 -35.01 21.64
N LYS A 300 -34.39 -34.64 22.64
CA LYS A 300 -34.92 -35.59 23.63
C LYS A 300 -36.28 -36.09 23.18
N GLY A 301 -36.24 -37.16 22.39
CA GLY A 301 -37.31 -38.14 22.23
C GLY A 301 -36.61 -39.50 22.05
N GLU A 302 -37.15 -40.55 22.68
CA GLU A 302 -36.54 -41.87 22.94
C GLU A 302 -35.61 -41.90 24.17
N ARG A 303 -35.78 -42.72 25.23
CA ARG A 303 -36.55 -43.97 25.41
C ARG A 303 -36.70 -44.29 26.92
N SER A 304 -37.91 -44.71 27.28
CA SER A 304 -38.20 -46.00 27.93
C SER A 304 -37.56 -46.37 29.28
N GLY A 305 -38.39 -46.32 30.33
CA GLY A 305 -38.70 -47.43 31.23
C GLY A 305 -37.59 -48.21 31.93
N ARG A 306 -37.44 -48.02 33.25
CA ARG A 306 -37.15 -49.14 34.17
C ARG A 306 -37.66 -48.85 35.59
N LYS A 307 -38.48 -49.79 36.07
CA LYS A 307 -39.04 -49.94 37.42
C LYS A 307 -37.97 -49.93 38.51
N GLN A 308 -38.28 -49.37 39.68
CA GLN A 308 -37.73 -49.83 40.96
C GLN A 308 -38.80 -49.80 42.06
N ASN A 309 -39.03 -50.98 42.65
CA ASN A 309 -39.73 -51.24 43.91
C ASN A 309 -38.78 -50.99 45.09
N ALA A 310 -39.29 -50.45 46.19
CA ALA A 310 -38.72 -50.54 47.55
C ALA A 310 -39.92 -50.33 48.51
N ILE A 311 -40.52 -51.35 49.12
CA ILE A 311 -40.11 -52.13 50.32
C ILE A 311 -39.84 -51.22 51.53
N GLU A 312 -40.82 -51.24 52.45
CA GLU A 312 -40.81 -50.73 53.84
C GLU A 312 -39.69 -51.33 54.70
N PRO A 313 -39.43 -50.76 55.90
CA PRO A 313 -39.93 -51.48 57.07
C PRO A 313 -40.48 -50.59 58.22
N ALA A 314 -41.55 -51.12 58.82
CA ALA A 314 -41.82 -51.29 60.26
C ALA A 314 -41.68 -50.10 61.25
N GLY A 315 -42.84 -49.70 61.80
CA GLY A 315 -43.14 -50.06 63.19
C GLY A 315 -43.03 -48.96 64.27
N ARG A 316 -44.20 -48.51 64.70
CA ARG A 316 -44.57 -47.70 65.90
C ARG A 316 -44.30 -46.21 65.86
#